data_AF-A0A8B6LRR1-F1
#
_entry.id   AF-A0A8B6LRR1-F1
#
_cell.length_a   1.000
_cell.length_b   1.000
_cell.length_c   1.000
_cell.angle_alpha   90.00
_cell.angle_beta   90.00
_cell.angle_gamma   90.00
#
_symmetry.space_group_name_H-M   'P 1'
#
loop_
_entity.id
_entity.type
_entity.pdbx_description
1 polymer ?
#
loop_
_entity_poly.entity_id
_entity_poly.type
_entity_poly.pdbx_seq_one_letter_code
_entity_poly.pdbx_strand_id
1 'polypeptide(L)' 'MLYSLLQRLALGPLPMTFTNAQEIEHLRTLRDGGWVKVSFTPGTKPGQGTATVTELTALGRVAMRFIPPE' A
#
# COMPACT_ATOMS: atom_id res chain seq x y z
N MET A 1 -8.07 1.13 -8.05
CA MET A 1 -8.19 2.50 -7.51
C MET A 1 -7.42 2.56 -6.20
N LEU A 2 -6.47 3.50 -6.06
CA LEU A 2 -5.57 3.66 -4.91
C LEU A 2 -6.32 3.69 -3.55
N TYR A 3 -7.53 4.26 -3.55
CA TYR A 3 -8.40 4.39 -2.40
C TYR A 3 -8.82 3.04 -1.79
N SER A 4 -9.24 2.08 -2.62
CA SER A 4 -9.67 0.75 -2.16
C SER A 4 -8.55 -0.01 -1.47
N LEU A 5 -7.30 0.27 -1.86
CA LEU A 5 -6.11 -0.32 -1.28
C LEU A 5 -5.81 0.28 0.10
N LEU A 6 -5.84 1.61 0.20
CA LEU A 6 -5.70 2.34 1.47
C LEU A 6 -6.78 1.94 2.48
N GLN A 7 -8.03 1.79 2.04
CA GLN A 7 -9.13 1.32 2.87
C GLN A 7 -8.92 -0.10 3.37
N ARG A 8 -8.46 -1.01 2.48
CA ARG A 8 -8.04 -2.37 2.88
C ARG A 8 -6.91 -2.37 3.90
N LEU A 9 -5.96 -1.44 3.79
CA LEU A 9 -4.83 -1.33 4.73
C LEU A 9 -5.23 -0.76 6.09
N ALA A 10 -6.24 0.12 6.15
CA ALA A 10 -6.70 0.69 7.41
C ALA A 10 -7.65 -0.22 8.19
N LEU A 11 -8.46 -1.02 7.47
CA LEU A 11 -9.43 -1.93 8.07
C LEU A 11 -8.90 -3.35 8.21
N GLY A 12 -7.90 -3.71 7.41
CA GLY A 12 -7.33 -5.05 7.36
C GLY A 12 -6.27 -5.29 8.43
N PRO A 13 -6.03 -6.56 8.80
CA PRO A 13 -4.92 -6.91 9.68
C PRO A 13 -3.59 -6.66 8.97
N LEU A 14 -2.68 -5.97 9.66
CA LEU A 14 -1.30 -5.78 9.24
C LEU A 14 -0.37 -6.75 10.00
N PRO A 15 0.68 -7.31 9.37
CA PRO A 15 1.15 -7.01 8.02
C PRO A 15 0.32 -7.67 6.90
N MET A 16 0.18 -6.98 5.77
CA MET A 16 -0.59 -7.43 4.60
C MET A 16 0.31 -7.51 3.36
N THR A 17 0.26 -8.62 2.63
CA THR A 17 1.15 -8.88 1.48
C THR A 17 0.40 -8.75 0.16
N PHE A 18 1.00 -8.06 -0.81
CA PHE A 18 0.48 -7.83 -2.14
C PHE A 18 1.42 -8.46 -3.17
N THR A 19 0.84 -9.10 -4.17
CA THR A 19 1.57 -9.76 -5.27
C THR A 19 1.20 -9.19 -6.64
N ASN A 20 0.18 -8.34 -6.71
CA ASN A 20 -0.28 -7.71 -7.94
C ASN A 20 0.63 -6.53 -8.30
N ALA A 21 1.22 -6.55 -9.50
CA ALA A 21 2.11 -5.50 -9.98
C ALA A 21 1.50 -4.09 -9.94
N GLN A 22 0.22 -3.94 -10.29
CA GLN A 22 -0.47 -2.64 -10.20
C GLN A 22 -0.63 -2.15 -8.76
N GLU A 23 -0.95 -3.05 -7.82
CA GLU A 23 -1.05 -2.69 -6.40
C GLU A 23 0.33 -2.37 -5.81
N ILE A 24 1.38 -3.07 -6.25
CA ILE A 24 2.78 -2.83 -5.85
C ILE A 24 3.27 -1.46 -6.32
N GLU A 25 3.00 -1.07 -7.57
CA GLU A 25 3.38 0.26 -8.07
C GLU A 25 2.67 1.37 -7.31
N HIS A 26 1.38 1.19 -7.02
CA HIS A 26 0.62 2.09 -6.15
C HIS A 26 1.21 2.20 -4.73
N LEU A 27 1.59 1.08 -4.12
CA LEU A 27 2.25 1.04 -2.81
C LEU A 27 3.59 1.76 -2.82
N ARG A 28 4.30 1.75 -3.96
CA ARG A 28 5.57 2.47 -4.12
C ARG A 28 5.36 3.97 -4.01
N THR A 29 4.35 4.50 -4.69
CA THR A 29 3.96 5.92 -4.57
C THR A 29 3.51 6.26 -3.15
N LEU A 30 2.73 5.41 -2.50
CA LEU A 30 2.28 5.62 -1.12
C LEU A 30 3.45 5.61 -0.11
N ARG A 31 4.45 4.75 -0.34
CA ARG A 31 5.68 4.71 0.46
C ARG A 31 6.50 5.97 0.27
N ASP A 32 6.74 6.37 -0.97
CA ASP A 32 7.51 7.56 -1.31
C ASP A 32 6.83 8.83 -0.76
N GLY A 33 5.50 8.87 -0.70
CA GLY A 33 4.74 9.92 -0.01
C GLY A 33 4.73 9.83 1.52
N GLY A 34 5.32 8.78 2.11
CA GLY A 34 5.37 8.59 3.57
C GLY A 34 4.03 8.16 4.20
N TRP A 35 3.08 7.68 3.41
CA TRP A 35 1.74 7.31 3.88
C TRP A 35 1.67 5.89 4.44
N VAL A 36 2.54 4.99 3.97
CA VAL A 36 2.61 3.59 4.41
C VAL A 36 4.04 3.13 4.62
N LYS A 37 4.25 2.21 5.55
CA LYS A 37 5.48 1.40 5.63
C LYS A 37 5.27 0.12 4.85
N VAL A 38 6.05 -0.04 3.79
CA VAL A 38 5.99 -1.21 2.92
C VAL A 38 7.40 -1.71 2.59
N SER A 39 7.57 -3.02 2.66
CA SER A 39 8.78 -3.73 2.28
C SER A 39 8.55 -4.41 0.93
N PHE A 40 9.39 -4.08 -0.05
CA PHE A 40 9.33 -4.71 -1.38
C PHE A 40 10.34 -5.84 -1.46
N THR A 41 9.87 -7.01 -1.86
CA THR A 41 10.71 -8.16 -2.14
C THR A 41 10.73 -8.37 -3.65
N PRO A 42 11.89 -8.23 -4.32
CA PRO A 42 12.00 -8.56 -5.74
C PRO A 42 11.75 -10.05 -5.90
N GLY A 43 10.87 -10.43 -6.83
CA GLY A 43 10.67 -11.83 -7.19
C GLY A 43 11.66 -12.28 -8.24
N THR A 44 11.65 -13.58 -8.50
CA THR A 44 12.63 -14.26 -9.37
C THR A 44 12.46 -13.93 -10.86
N LYS A 45 11.38 -13.24 -11.25
CA LYS A 45 11.09 -12.84 -12.63
C LYS A 45 10.83 -11.33 -12.72
N PRO A 46 11.20 -10.66 -13.82
CA PRO A 46 10.83 -9.26 -14.06
C PRO A 46 9.30 -9.13 -14.06
N GLY A 47 8.78 -8.21 -13.25
CA GLY A 47 7.33 -8.03 -13.03
C GLY A 47 6.72 -8.95 -11.96
N GLN A 48 7.50 -9.84 -11.38
CA GLN A 48 7.11 -10.65 -10.23
C GLN A 48 7.83 -10.07 -9.01
N GLY A 49 7.07 -9.49 -8.09
CA GLY A 49 7.57 -8.94 -6.84
C GLY A 49 6.46 -9.02 -5.81
N THR A 50 6.81 -8.90 -4.54
CA THR A 50 5.81 -8.78 -3.47
C THR A 50 6.04 -7.50 -2.70
N ALA A 51 4.96 -6.92 -2.19
CA ALA A 51 5.00 -5.75 -1.32
C ALA A 51 4.28 -6.11 -0.02
N THR A 52 4.97 -6.00 1.10
CA THR A 52 4.41 -6.28 2.42
C THR A 52 4.22 -4.97 3.16
N VAL A 53 2.98 -4.56 3.36
CA VAL A 53 2.65 -3.37 4.14
C VAL A 53 2.59 -3.76 5.61
N THR A 54 3.42 -3.13 6.43
CA THR A 54 3.51 -3.42 7.87
C THR A 54 2.75 -2.41 8.70
N GLU A 55 2.60 -1.17 8.23
CA GLU A 55 1.95 -0.11 8.98
C GLU A 55 1.38 0.98 8.06
N LEU A 56 0.19 1.49 8.41
CA LEU A 56 -0.35 2.73 7.89
C LEU A 56 0.08 3.89 8.81
N THR A 57 0.83 4.85 8.27
CA THR A 57 1.36 5.98 9.04
C THR A 57 0.24 6.94 9.44
N ALA A 58 0.53 7.86 10.36
CA ALA A 58 -0.41 8.91 10.74
C ALA A 58 -0.82 9.77 9.52
N LEU A 59 0.13 10.06 8.61
CA LEU A 59 -0.14 10.78 7.37
C LEU A 59 -1.09 9.99 6.46
N GLY A 60 -0.86 8.68 6.29
CA GLY A 60 -1.74 7.82 5.51
C GLY A 60 -3.17 7.80 6.06
N ARG A 61 -3.33 7.68 7.39
CA ARG A 61 -4.66 7.75 8.04
C ARG A 61 -5.34 9.10 7.85
N VAL A 62 -4.59 10.19 7.94
CA VAL A 62 -5.13 11.53 7.72
C VAL A 62 -5.53 11.71 6.26
N ALA A 63 -4.69 11.27 5.30
CA ALA A 63 -5.01 11.30 3.87
C ALA A 63 -6.33 10.59 3.56
N MET A 64 -6.64 9.48 4.24
CA MET A 64 -7.93 8.80 4.09
C MET A 64 -9.14 9.64 4.52
N ARG A 65 -8.97 10.61 5.43
CA ARG A 65 -10.05 11.52 5.84
C ARG A 65 -10.31 12.62 4.80
N PHE A 66 -9.35 12.89 3.92
CA PHE A 66 -9.43 13.93 2.90
C PHE A 66 -9.79 13.40 1.51
N ILE A 67 -9.72 12.08 1.30
CA ILE A 67 -10.15 11.47 0.05
C ILE A 67 -11.65 11.13 0.19
N PRO A 68 -12.55 11.79 -0.57
CA PRO A 68 -13.97 11.49 -0.48
C PRO A 68 -14.25 10.04 -0.92
N PRO A 69 -15.23 9.36 -0.30
CA PRO A 69 -15.73 8.10 -0.83
C PRO A 69 -16.39 8.39 -2.19
N GLU A 70 -15.95 7.71 -3.25
CA GLU A 70 -16.72 7.62 -4.51
C GLU A 70 -17.92 6.68 -4.35
#